data_AF-A0A0P9QHF7-F1
#
_entry.id   AF-A0A0P9QHF7-F1
#
_cell.length_a   1.000
_cell.length_b   1.000
_cell.length_c   1.000
_cell.angle_alpha   90.00
_cell.angle_beta   90.00
_cell.angle_gamma   90.00
#
_symmetry.space_group_name_H-M   'P 1'
#
loop_
_entity.id
_entity.type
_entity.pdbx_description
1 polymer ?
#
loop_
_entity_poly.entity_id
_entity_poly.type
_entity_poly.pdbx_seq_one_letter_code
_entity_poly.pdbx_strand_id
1 'polypeptide(L)'
;MKLLAIVQGDTTDHGGSVINGDQTKRINGFPVAHRGCDVICPLHGASKIIAEENNFHIEGNIIALEGDLTSCGARLISRQQRFFRVERRSSAVQSAPDTSVGNDQSVASECVVGGGVQSVNSLVGQQQLPDFNEREYQIF
;
A
#
# COMPACT_ATOMS: atom_id res chain seq x y z
N MET A 1 12.59 -9.90 10.98
CA MET A 1 11.24 -10.34 11.41
C MET A 1 10.46 -10.72 10.17
N LYS A 2 9.71 -11.82 10.21
CA LYS A 2 8.85 -12.26 9.11
C LYS A 2 7.63 -11.35 9.07
N LEU A 3 7.36 -10.70 7.93
CA LEU A 3 6.15 -9.89 7.75
C LEU A 3 5.13 -10.63 6.91
N LEU A 4 3.91 -10.71 7.42
CA LEU A 4 2.76 -11.27 6.75
C LEU A 4 2.12 -10.22 5.85
N ALA A 5 1.63 -10.63 4.67
CA ALA A 5 0.80 -9.76 3.84
C ALA A 5 -0.56 -9.56 4.50
N ILE A 6 -1.09 -8.35 4.37
CA ILE A 6 -2.45 -8.02 4.78
C ILE A 6 -3.39 -8.32 3.61
N VAL A 7 -4.51 -8.95 3.92
CA VAL A 7 -5.56 -9.28 2.97
C VAL A 7 -6.90 -8.69 3.41
N GLN A 8 -7.87 -8.66 2.51
CA GLN A 8 -9.23 -8.24 2.82
C GLN A 8 -9.80 -9.06 3.99
N GLY A 9 -10.36 -8.38 4.99
CA GLY A 9 -10.90 -8.98 6.21
C GLY A 9 -9.90 -9.11 7.36
N ASP A 10 -8.64 -8.73 7.17
CA ASP A 10 -7.70 -8.56 8.29
C ASP A 10 -8.09 -7.36 9.17
N THR A 11 -7.59 -7.36 10.40
CA THR A 11 -8.02 -6.42 11.45
C THR A 11 -6.98 -5.34 11.74
N THR A 12 -7.37 -4.29 12.46
CA THR A 12 -6.44 -3.30 13.02
C THR A 12 -6.39 -3.35 14.54
N ASP A 13 -5.36 -2.75 15.14
CA ASP A 13 -5.22 -2.61 16.60
C ASP A 13 -6.34 -1.79 17.26
N HIS A 14 -6.92 -0.84 16.54
CA HIS A 14 -8.14 -0.13 16.94
C HIS A 14 -9.42 -0.99 16.82
N GLY A 15 -9.32 -2.24 16.39
CA GLY A 15 -10.46 -3.15 16.19
C GLY A 15 -11.19 -2.95 14.86
N GLY A 16 -10.58 -2.23 13.92
CA GLY A 16 -11.11 -2.05 12.57
C GLY A 16 -10.86 -3.24 11.65
N SER A 17 -11.33 -3.13 10.41
CA SER A 17 -11.16 -4.16 9.39
C SER A 17 -10.86 -3.57 8.01
N VAL A 18 -10.03 -4.29 7.25
CA VAL A 18 -9.73 -4.00 5.86
C VAL A 18 -10.90 -4.49 5.00
N ILE A 19 -11.57 -3.57 4.31
CA ILE A 19 -12.79 -3.90 3.56
C ILE A 19 -12.55 -4.09 2.07
N ASN A 20 -11.39 -3.67 1.56
CA ASN A 20 -11.08 -3.71 0.14
C ASN A 20 -9.65 -4.24 -0.10
N GLY A 21 -9.43 -4.86 -1.27
CA GLY A 21 -8.16 -5.42 -1.72
C GLY A 21 -8.18 -5.65 -3.23
N ASP A 22 -7.02 -5.97 -3.80
CA ASP A 22 -6.90 -6.29 -5.23
C ASP A 22 -7.51 -7.65 -5.52
N GLN A 23 -8.58 -7.71 -6.33
CA GLN A 23 -9.26 -8.96 -6.66
C GLN A 23 -8.46 -9.84 -7.62
N THR A 24 -7.53 -9.25 -8.38
CA THR A 24 -6.66 -9.97 -9.31
C THR A 24 -5.53 -10.71 -8.58
N LYS A 25 -5.14 -10.19 -7.40
CA LYS A 25 -4.04 -10.73 -6.58
C LYS A 25 -4.61 -11.30 -5.31
N ARG A 26 -4.49 -12.61 -5.15
CA ARG A 26 -5.02 -13.30 -3.97
C ARG A 26 -3.93 -14.12 -3.32
N ILE A 27 -3.82 -14.01 -2.00
CA ILE A 27 -2.93 -14.86 -1.20
C ILE A 27 -3.81 -15.75 -0.34
N ASN A 28 -3.66 -17.07 -0.48
CA ASN A 28 -4.52 -18.07 0.16
C ASN A 28 -6.02 -17.85 -0.12
N GLY A 29 -6.35 -17.41 -1.35
CA GLY A 29 -7.73 -17.13 -1.78
C GLY A 29 -8.30 -15.77 -1.39
N PHE A 30 -7.59 -14.97 -0.59
CA PHE A 30 -8.07 -13.66 -0.14
C PHE A 30 -7.42 -12.51 -0.92
N PRO A 31 -8.21 -11.50 -1.36
CA PRO A 31 -7.68 -10.32 -2.06
C PRO A 31 -6.60 -9.62 -1.24
N VAL A 32 -5.47 -9.33 -1.86
CA VAL A 32 -4.33 -8.70 -1.18
C VAL A 32 -4.60 -7.21 -1.00
N ALA A 33 -4.38 -6.72 0.21
CA ALA A 33 -4.48 -5.30 0.50
C ALA A 33 -3.21 -4.57 0.04
N HIS A 34 -3.39 -3.41 -0.58
CA HIS A 34 -2.31 -2.54 -1.02
C HIS A 34 -2.50 -1.13 -0.45
N ARG A 35 -1.48 -0.28 -0.63
CA ARG A 35 -1.57 1.14 -0.32
C ARG A 35 -2.81 1.75 -0.96
N GLY A 36 -3.55 2.52 -0.17
CA GLY A 36 -4.80 3.18 -0.57
C GLY A 36 -6.07 2.36 -0.39
N CYS A 37 -5.98 1.06 -0.05
CA CYS A 37 -7.16 0.24 0.27
C CYS A 37 -7.92 0.81 1.47
N ASP A 38 -9.25 0.64 1.42
CA ASP A 38 -10.16 1.14 2.44
C ASP A 38 -10.19 0.25 3.67
N VAL A 39 -10.20 0.90 4.82
CA VAL A 39 -10.26 0.31 6.17
C VAL A 39 -11.36 1.03 6.94
N ILE A 40 -12.19 0.27 7.65
CA ILE A 40 -13.16 0.84 8.58
C ILE A 40 -12.58 0.75 9.99
N CYS A 41 -12.33 1.89 10.60
CA CYS A 41 -11.91 2.00 11.99
C CYS A 41 -13.15 2.33 12.86
N PRO A 42 -13.45 1.57 13.92
CA PRO A 42 -14.59 1.87 14.80
C PRO A 42 -14.39 3.16 15.61
N LEU A 43 -13.13 3.61 15.77
CA LEU A 43 -12.80 4.82 16.53
C LEU A 43 -12.80 6.09 15.67
N HIS A 44 -12.42 5.99 14.40
CA HIS A 44 -12.19 7.17 13.53
C HIS A 44 -12.98 7.14 12.21
N GLY A 45 -13.70 6.05 11.92
CA GLY A 45 -14.45 5.87 10.68
C GLY A 45 -13.60 5.39 9.51
N ALA A 46 -13.95 5.86 8.30
CA ALA A 46 -13.27 5.46 7.07
C ALA A 46 -11.80 5.91 7.07
N SER A 47 -10.91 4.98 6.73
CA SER A 47 -9.45 5.16 6.72
C SER A 47 -8.85 4.45 5.51
N LYS A 48 -7.60 4.77 5.19
CA LYS A 48 -6.85 4.14 4.09
C LYS A 48 -5.53 3.58 4.57
N ILE A 49 -5.05 2.52 3.94
CA ILE A 49 -3.72 1.98 4.21
C ILE A 49 -2.65 2.90 3.62
N ILE A 50 -1.63 3.25 4.40
CA ILE A 50 -0.55 4.13 3.93
C ILE A 50 0.68 3.33 3.46
N ALA A 51 1.05 2.26 4.18
CA ALA A 51 2.19 1.38 3.84
C ALA A 51 3.50 2.11 3.49
N GLU A 52 3.83 3.20 4.20
CA GLU A 52 4.99 4.08 3.92
C GLU A 52 6.34 3.41 4.23
N GLU A 53 6.37 2.49 5.20
CA GLU A 53 7.61 1.84 5.66
C GLU A 53 8.02 0.62 4.82
N ASN A 54 7.25 0.31 3.77
CA ASN A 54 7.45 -0.87 2.94
C ASN A 54 7.66 -0.48 1.46
N ASN A 55 8.58 -1.19 0.80
CA ASN A 55 8.85 -1.07 -0.64
C ASN A 55 8.55 -2.38 -1.39
N PHE A 56 7.73 -3.26 -0.81
CA PHE A 56 7.34 -4.49 -1.48
C PHE A 56 6.21 -4.22 -2.47
N HIS A 57 6.56 -4.25 -3.75
CA HIS A 57 5.64 -3.97 -4.86
C HIS A 57 5.25 -5.28 -5.56
N ILE A 58 3.95 -5.44 -5.85
CA ILE A 58 3.46 -6.46 -6.77
C ILE A 58 2.79 -5.75 -7.95
N GLU A 59 3.40 -5.86 -9.12
CA GLU A 59 2.96 -5.21 -10.38
C GLU A 59 2.67 -3.71 -10.21
N GLY A 60 3.56 -2.99 -9.52
CA GLY A 60 3.47 -1.54 -9.33
C GLY A 60 2.64 -1.09 -8.11
N ASN A 61 1.92 -1.99 -7.45
CA ASN A 61 1.19 -1.67 -6.21
C ASN A 61 2.00 -2.06 -4.97
N ILE A 62 2.18 -1.13 -4.02
CA ILE A 62 2.80 -1.41 -2.72
C ILE A 62 1.84 -2.25 -1.89
N ILE A 63 2.25 -3.47 -1.53
CA ILE A 63 1.45 -4.36 -0.70
C ILE A 63 1.54 -3.95 0.76
N ALA A 64 0.40 -4.01 1.44
CA ALA A 64 0.32 -3.77 2.86
C ALA A 64 0.85 -4.97 3.65
N LEU A 65 1.74 -4.72 4.59
CA LEU A 65 2.31 -5.74 5.48
C LEU A 65 1.83 -5.54 6.91
N GLU A 66 1.95 -6.61 7.70
CA GLU A 66 1.69 -6.57 9.12
C GLU A 66 2.54 -5.49 9.82
N GLY A 67 1.87 -4.68 10.64
CA GLY A 67 2.46 -3.55 11.35
C GLY A 67 2.45 -2.23 10.58
N ASP A 68 2.11 -2.22 9.28
CA ASP A 68 1.93 -0.99 8.52
C ASP A 68 0.77 -0.15 9.06
N LEU A 69 0.84 1.16 8.83
CA LEU A 69 -0.12 2.12 9.35
C LEU A 69 -1.24 2.42 8.37
N THR A 70 -2.37 2.81 8.95
CA THR A 70 -3.52 3.40 8.27
C THR A 70 -3.55 4.92 8.50
N SER A 71 -4.34 5.64 7.70
CA SER A 71 -4.49 7.10 7.76
C SER A 71 -5.01 7.62 9.10
N CYS A 72 -5.70 6.80 9.89
CA CYS A 72 -6.10 7.15 11.26
C CYS A 72 -5.07 6.76 12.33
N GLY A 73 -3.89 6.25 11.93
CA GLY A 73 -2.82 5.84 12.83
C GLY A 73 -2.94 4.40 13.38
N ALA A 74 -3.99 3.65 13.00
CA ALA A 74 -4.12 2.25 13.40
C ALA A 74 -3.10 1.37 12.69
N ARG A 75 -2.57 0.35 13.38
CA ARG A 75 -1.68 -0.68 12.81
C ARG A 75 -2.46 -1.86 12.26
N LEU A 76 -2.02 -2.38 11.11
CA LEU A 76 -2.60 -3.56 10.49
C LEU A 76 -2.11 -4.85 11.16
N ILE A 77 -3.02 -5.79 11.38
CA ILE A 77 -2.79 -7.08 12.03
C ILE A 77 -3.27 -8.19 11.10
N SER A 78 -2.33 -9.03 10.63
CA SER A 78 -2.68 -10.17 9.79
C SER A 78 -3.35 -11.26 10.62
N ARG A 79 -4.54 -11.69 10.20
CA ARG A 79 -5.31 -12.78 10.84
C ARG A 79 -5.36 -14.02 9.96
N GLN A 80 -5.35 -13.81 8.65
CA GLN A 80 -5.60 -14.88 7.68
C GLN A 80 -4.30 -15.53 7.18
N GLN A 81 -3.19 -14.78 7.17
CA GLN A 81 -1.92 -15.27 6.65
C GLN A 81 -1.04 -15.85 7.76
N ARG A 82 -0.35 -16.96 7.49
CA ARG A 82 0.62 -17.57 8.45
C ARG A 82 1.99 -17.83 7.83
N PHE A 83 2.05 -17.92 6.50
CA PHE A 83 3.24 -18.39 5.80
C PHE A 83 3.91 -17.37 4.89
N PHE A 84 3.25 -16.29 4.47
CA PHE A 84 3.84 -15.27 3.61
C PHE A 84 5.07 -14.64 4.29
N ARG A 85 6.22 -14.67 3.60
CA ARG A 85 7.50 -14.19 4.14
C ARG A 85 7.98 -13.03 3.29
N VAL A 86 7.81 -11.81 3.78
CA VAL A 86 8.57 -10.66 3.28
C VAL A 86 9.65 -10.32 4.30
N GLU A 87 10.89 -10.29 3.84
CA GLU A 87 12.01 -9.78 4.62
C GLU A 87 12.10 -8.27 4.45
N ARG A 88 11.79 -7.53 5.50
CA ARG A 88 12.14 -6.10 5.53
C ARG A 88 13.65 -6.01 5.73
N ARG A 89 14.39 -5.75 4.65
CA ARG A 89 15.80 -5.38 4.77
C ARG A 89 15.84 -4.03 5.47
N SER A 90 16.07 -4.06 6.78
CA SER A 90 16.21 -2.87 7.59
C SER A 90 17.40 -2.07 7.07
N SER A 91 17.10 -0.95 6.41
CA SER A 91 18.08 0.08 6.10
C SER A 91 18.57 0.66 7.42
N ALA A 92 19.61 0.06 8.00
CA ALA A 92 20.38 0.74 9.02
C ALA A 92 20.95 1.99 8.36
N VAL A 93 20.40 3.15 8.73
CA VAL A 93 21.03 4.43 8.42
C VAL A 93 22.43 4.39 9.02
N GLN A 94 23.45 4.45 8.19
CA GLN A 94 24.80 4.73 8.66
C GLN A 94 24.75 6.13 9.26
N SER A 95 24.98 6.23 10.56
CA SER A 95 25.10 7.51 11.25
C SER A 95 26.34 8.26 10.74
N ALA A 96 26.08 9.40 10.05
CA ALA A 96 26.83 10.65 9.81
C ALA A 96 28.40 10.72 9.86
N PRO A 97 29.02 11.70 9.17
CA PRO A 97 29.16 13.03 9.77
C PRO A 97 28.94 14.25 8.83
N ASP A 98 28.76 15.37 9.52
CA ASP A 98 28.57 16.80 9.19
C ASP A 98 29.56 17.40 8.17
N THR A 99 29.14 18.39 7.35
CA THR A 99 29.75 19.75 7.22
C THR A 99 28.90 20.66 6.30
N SER A 100 28.72 21.89 6.77
CA SER A 100 27.94 23.05 6.32
C SER A 100 28.26 23.74 4.97
N VAL A 101 27.46 24.80 4.71
CA VAL A 101 27.61 25.97 3.80
C VAL A 101 26.81 25.81 2.49
N GLY A 102 25.78 26.57 2.17
CA GLY A 102 25.33 27.91 2.57
C GLY A 102 25.14 28.74 1.30
N ASN A 103 23.91 29.20 1.02
CA ASN A 103 23.54 30.41 0.24
C ASN A 103 22.06 30.32 -0.22
N ASP A 104 21.48 31.50 -0.36
CA ASP A 104 20.13 31.96 -0.19
C ASP A 104 19.61 32.69 -1.45
N GLN A 105 18.29 32.94 -1.46
CA GLN A 105 17.55 33.90 -2.33
C GLN A 105 17.14 33.37 -3.71
N SER A 106 15.89 32.93 -3.91
CA SER A 106 14.62 33.69 -4.06
C SER A 106 14.51 34.47 -5.37
N VAL A 107 13.45 34.22 -6.15
CA VAL A 107 12.46 35.18 -6.71
C VAL A 107 11.54 34.43 -7.70
N ALA A 108 10.21 34.45 -7.48
CA ALA A 108 9.17 35.12 -8.30
C ALA A 108 8.98 34.53 -9.73
N SER A 109 7.82 34.35 -10.36
CA SER A 109 6.40 34.57 -10.07
C SER A 109 5.59 33.84 -11.17
N GLU A 110 4.36 33.46 -10.81
CA GLU A 110 3.10 33.30 -11.57
C GLU A 110 3.05 33.37 -13.12
N CYS A 111 2.26 32.47 -13.73
CA CYS A 111 1.17 32.87 -14.64
C CYS A 111 0.16 31.75 -14.96
N VAL A 112 -1.12 32.14 -14.88
CA VAL A 112 -2.39 31.47 -15.24
C VAL A 112 -2.52 31.25 -16.75
N VAL A 113 -3.16 30.15 -17.21
CA VAL A 113 -4.28 30.12 -18.19
C VAL A 113 -5.04 28.78 -18.08
N GLY A 114 -6.37 28.84 -18.07
CA GLY A 114 -7.26 27.67 -18.04
C GLY A 114 -7.71 27.14 -19.41
N GLY A 115 -8.69 26.23 -19.37
CA GLY A 115 -9.61 25.99 -20.48
C GLY A 115 -9.45 24.65 -21.22
N GLY A 116 -10.26 23.67 -20.81
CA GLY A 116 -11.03 22.68 -21.59
C GLY A 116 -10.45 22.00 -22.85
N VAL A 117 -10.68 20.67 -22.95
CA VAL A 117 -11.60 20.02 -23.91
C VAL A 117 -11.72 18.52 -23.57
N GLN A 118 -12.93 18.03 -23.29
CA GLN A 118 -13.78 17.14 -24.12
C GLN A 118 -13.33 15.68 -24.30
N SER A 119 -14.13 14.79 -23.69
CA SER A 119 -14.76 13.59 -24.25
C SER A 119 -13.89 12.51 -24.90
N VAL A 120 -14.01 11.29 -24.40
CA VAL A 120 -14.46 10.14 -25.21
C VAL A 120 -15.06 9.06 -24.30
N ASN A 121 -16.33 8.73 -24.54
CA ASN A 121 -16.90 7.45 -24.15
C ASN A 121 -16.19 6.35 -24.94
N SER A 122 -15.75 5.27 -24.29
CA SER A 122 -15.53 3.99 -24.97
C SER A 122 -15.68 2.83 -24.01
N LEU A 123 -16.81 2.16 -24.22
CA LEU A 123 -17.05 0.75 -23.92
C LEU A 123 -15.87 -0.08 -24.40
N VAL A 124 -15.47 -1.10 -23.64
CA VAL A 124 -15.07 -2.45 -24.11
C VAL A 124 -14.47 -3.22 -22.92
N GLY A 125 -14.86 -4.49 -22.81
CA GLY A 125 -13.95 -5.51 -22.34
C GLY A 125 -14.33 -6.20 -21.04
N GLN A 126 -15.28 -7.13 -21.13
CA GLN A 126 -15.24 -8.35 -20.33
C GLN A 126 -13.84 -8.98 -20.48
N GLN A 127 -13.08 -9.18 -19.41
CA GLN A 127 -11.96 -10.12 -19.41
C GLN A 127 -11.94 -10.92 -18.10
N GLN A 128 -12.69 -12.00 -18.17
CA GLN A 128 -12.37 -13.35 -17.71
C GLN A 128 -11.10 -13.52 -16.85
N LEU A 129 -11.33 -14.09 -15.67
CA LEU A 129 -10.36 -14.61 -14.70
C LEU A 129 -9.36 -15.58 -15.34
N PRO A 130 -8.04 -15.47 -15.06
CA PRO A 130 -7.14 -16.60 -15.14
C PRO A 130 -7.01 -17.28 -13.76
N ASP A 131 -7.19 -18.60 -13.74
CA ASP A 131 -6.85 -19.49 -12.62
C ASP A 131 -5.40 -19.27 -12.19
N PHE A 132 -5.19 -18.64 -11.02
CA PHE A 132 -3.86 -18.33 -10.54
C PHE A 132 -3.32 -19.43 -9.63
N ASN A 133 -2.30 -20.13 -10.14
CA ASN A 133 -1.63 -21.27 -9.54
C ASN A 133 -0.75 -20.81 -8.36
N GLU A 134 -0.99 -21.38 -7.16
CA GLU A 134 -0.37 -20.99 -5.88
C GLU A 134 1.13 -21.32 -5.73
N ARG A 135 1.85 -21.57 -6.83
CA ARG A 135 3.21 -22.15 -6.79
C ARG A 135 4.37 -21.21 -7.11
N GLU A 136 4.13 -19.94 -7.39
CA GLU A 136 5.19 -19.05 -7.89
C GLU A 136 5.45 -17.80 -7.02
N TYR A 137 5.37 -17.96 -5.70
CA TYR A 137 5.93 -16.97 -4.75
C TYR A 137 6.86 -17.66 -3.74
N GLN A 138 7.88 -18.37 -4.25
CA GLN A 138 9.14 -18.55 -3.53
C GLN A 138 10.13 -17.52 -4.07
N ILE A 139 10.25 -16.40 -3.36
CA ILE A 139 11.30 -15.43 -3.59
C ILE A 139 12.47 -15.85 -2.68
N PHE A 140 13.62 -16.10 -3.30
CA PHE A 140 14.89 -16.49 -2.67
C PHE A 140 15.43 -15.40 -1.73
#